data_AF-A0ABD6J911-F1
#
_entry.id   AF-A0ABD6J911-F1
#
_cell.length_a   1.000
_cell.length_b   1.000
_cell.length_c   1.000
_cell.angle_alpha   90.00
_cell.angle_beta   90.00
_cell.angle_gamma   90.00
#
_symmetry.space_group_name_H-M   'P 1'
#
loop_
_entity.id
_entity.type
_entity.pdbx_description
1 polymer ?
#
loop_
_entity_poly.entity_id
_entity_poly.type
_entity_poly.pdbx_seq_one_letter_code
_entity_poly.pdbx_strand_id
1 'polypeptide(L)' 'MTWYKNNKGDKIWWLDNGPRVKGKRIFSFDKEKQFNLFRDYPQALTDEEKEIFDNENPYWANFFKGKPIL' A
#
# COMPACT_ATOMS: atom_id res chain seq x y z
N MET A 1 -9.77 -14.43 -1.24
CA MET A 1 -8.85 -13.28 -1.23
C MET A 1 -7.90 -13.47 -2.39
N THR A 2 -7.59 -12.41 -3.14
CA THR A 2 -6.78 -12.52 -4.36
C THR A 2 -5.84 -11.35 -4.47
N TRP A 3 -4.58 -11.63 -4.80
CA TRP A 3 -3.59 -10.59 -5.08
C TRP A 3 -3.75 -10.07 -6.51
N TYR A 4 -3.72 -8.75 -6.66
CA TYR A 4 -3.80 -8.09 -7.96
C TYR A 4 -2.82 -6.90 -8.01
N LYS A 5 -2.52 -6.42 -9.22
CA LYS A 5 -1.77 -5.18 -9.46
C LYS A 5 -2.67 -4.18 -10.16
N ASN A 6 -2.43 -2.88 -9.96
CA ASN A 6 -3.15 -1.86 -10.71
C ASN A 6 -2.64 -1.79 -12.15
N ASN A 7 -1.33 -1.94 -12.34
CA ASN A 7 -0.71 -2.09 -13.66
C ASN A 7 0.17 -3.34 -13.72
N LYS A 8 0.37 -3.86 -14.94
CA LYS A 8 1.17 -5.08 -15.17
C LYS A 8 2.63 -4.95 -14.68
N GLY A 9 3.20 -3.75 -14.77
CA GLY A 9 4.59 -3.46 -14.43
C GLY A 9 4.85 -3.12 -12.95
N ASP A 10 3.79 -2.91 -12.17
CA ASP A 10 3.91 -2.53 -10.75
C ASP A 10 4.67 -3.62 -9.99
N LYS A 11 5.43 -3.25 -8.97
CA LYS A 11 6.02 -4.18 -8.00
C LYS A 11 5.02 -4.48 -6.88
N ILE A 12 4.13 -3.54 -6.57
CA ILE A 12 3.17 -3.67 -5.47
C ILE A 12 1.98 -4.52 -5.85
N TRP A 13 1.65 -5.46 -4.96
CA TRP A 13 0.42 -6.23 -4.99
C TRP A 13 -0.57 -5.66 -3.98
N TRP A 14 -1.83 -5.53 -4.40
CA TRP A 14 -2.96 -5.23 -3.55
C TRP A 14 -3.74 -6.51 -3.26
N LEU A 15 -4.24 -6.66 -2.03
CA LEU A 15 -5.08 -7.78 -1.65
C LEU A 15 -6.55 -7.39 -1.79
N ASP A 16 -7.28 -8.08 -2.68
CA ASP A 16 -8.74 -8.13 -2.60
C ASP A 16 -9.11 -9.07 -1.45
N ASN A 17 -9.47 -8.49 -0.31
CA ASN A 17 -9.90 -9.21 0.88
C ASN A 17 -11.43 -9.29 1.03
N GLY A 18 -12.17 -8.93 -0.03
CA GLY A 18 -13.62 -9.06 -0.13
C GLY A 18 -14.41 -7.82 0.31
N PRO A 19 -15.64 -7.66 -0.19
CA PRO A 19 -16.42 -6.41 -0.11
C PRO A 19 -16.90 -6.05 1.30
N ARG A 20 -16.86 -6.99 2.26
CA ARG A 20 -17.29 -6.75 3.64
C ARG A 20 -16.17 -6.23 4.54
N VAL A 21 -14.92 -6.23 4.07
CA VAL A 21 -13.79 -5.77 4.87
C VAL A 21 -13.67 -4.25 4.76
N LYS A 22 -13.87 -3.55 5.88
CA LYS A 22 -13.74 -2.08 5.99
C LYS A 22 -12.47 -1.70 6.74
N GLY A 23 -11.94 -0.51 6.45
CA GLY A 23 -10.80 0.07 7.17
C GLY A 23 -9.45 -0.64 6.92
N LYS A 24 -9.39 -1.60 5.99
CA LYS A 24 -8.16 -2.28 5.60
C LYS A 24 -7.95 -2.08 4.11
N ARG A 25 -6.80 -1.51 3.75
CA ARG A 25 -6.33 -1.47 2.38
C ARG A 25 -4.94 -2.10 2.35
N ILE A 26 -4.90 -3.39 2.04
CA ILE A 26 -3.71 -4.22 2.22
C ILE A 26 -2.88 -4.25 0.94
N PHE A 27 -1.57 -4.04 1.09
CA PHE A 27 -0.60 -4.18 0.02
C PHE A 27 0.64 -4.97 0.46
N SER A 28 1.43 -5.41 -0.51
CA SER A 28 2.66 -6.17 -0.30
C SER A 28 3.60 -6.04 -1.49
N PHE A 29 4.91 -6.18 -1.26
CA PHE A 29 5.94 -6.22 -2.32
C PHE A 29 6.23 -7.66 -2.80
N ASP A 30 5.98 -8.67 -1.95
CA ASP A 30 6.31 -10.08 -2.18
C ASP A 30 5.11 -11.05 -2.05
N LYS A 31 3.96 -10.56 -1.56
CA LYS A 31 2.74 -11.29 -1.17
C LYS A 31 2.86 -12.09 0.14
N GLU A 32 3.97 -11.98 0.85
CA GLU A 32 4.21 -12.61 2.16
C GLU A 32 4.08 -11.57 3.27
N LYS A 33 4.87 -10.50 3.21
CA LYS A 33 4.82 -9.38 4.16
C LYS A 33 3.68 -8.44 3.78
N GLN A 34 2.70 -8.29 4.66
CA GLN A 34 1.52 -7.45 4.40
C GLN A 34 1.58 -6.14 5.18
N PHE A 35 1.16 -5.06 4.52
CA PHE A 35 1.01 -3.73 5.11
C PHE A 35 -0.42 -3.27 4.96
N ASN A 36 -0.95 -2.58 5.97
CA ASN A 36 -2.18 -1.82 5.86
C ASN A 36 -1.85 -0.35 5.57
N LEU A 37 -2.25 0.14 4.39
CA LEU A 37 -2.02 1.51 3.95
C LEU A 37 -2.30 2.57 5.02
N PHE A 38 -3.39 2.42 5.78
CA PHE A 38 -3.79 3.44 6.75
C PHE A 38 -3.02 3.40 8.06
N ARG A 39 -2.39 2.26 8.40
CA ARG A 39 -1.71 2.04 9.69
C ARG A 39 -0.19 2.00 9.54
N ASP A 40 0.30 1.49 8.42
CA ASP A 40 1.68 1.08 8.25
C ASP A 40 2.44 2.01 7.29
N TYR A 41 1.76 2.66 6.34
CA TYR A 41 2.39 3.63 5.44
C TYR A 41 2.38 5.05 6.03
N PRO A 42 3.49 5.81 5.96
CA PRO A 42 4.80 5.39 5.43
C PRO A 42 5.74 4.75 6.47
N GLN A 43 5.49 4.90 7.77
CA GLN A 43 6.43 4.64 8.86
C GLN A 43 6.98 3.21 8.99
N ALA A 44 6.26 2.19 8.50
CA ALA A 44 6.69 0.79 8.59
C ALA A 44 7.45 0.31 7.36
N LEU A 45 7.59 1.16 6.33
CA LEU A 45 8.34 0.86 5.12
C LEU A 45 9.81 1.21 5.28
N THR A 46 10.68 0.44 4.62
CA THR A 46 12.05 0.92 4.34
C THR A 46 12.02 2.07 3.36
N ASP A 47 13.13 2.80 3.24
CA ASP A 47 13.24 3.91 2.27
C ASP A 47 13.00 3.44 0.82
N GLU A 48 13.53 2.26 0.45
CA GLU A 48 13.31 1.66 -0.87
C GLU A 48 11.85 1.24 -1.09
N GLU A 49 11.24 0.56 -0.11
CA GLU A 49 9.82 0.18 -0.18
C GLU A 49 8.93 1.43 -0.32
N LYS A 50 9.25 2.50 0.41
CA LYS A 50 8.53 3.77 0.34
C LYS A 50 8.70 4.45 -1.01
N GLU A 51 9.91 4.48 -1.56
CA GLU A 51 10.15 5.07 -2.89
C GLU A 51 9.37 4.33 -3.99
N ILE A 52 9.38 2.99 -3.96
CA ILE A 52 8.58 2.17 -4.88
C ILE A 52 7.09 2.50 -4.70
N PHE A 53 6.61 2.57 -3.46
CA PHE A 53 5.21 2.88 -3.18
C PHE A 53 4.81 4.25 -3.68
N ASP A 54 5.61 5.28 -3.42
CA ASP A 54 5.31 6.65 -3.82
C ASP A 54 5.27 6.81 -5.34
N ASN A 55 6.17 6.13 -6.05
CA ASN A 55 6.24 6.14 -7.51
C ASN A 55 5.02 5.45 -8.16
N GLU A 56 4.61 4.30 -7.63
CA GLU A 56 3.47 3.54 -8.19
C GLU A 56 2.11 4.06 -7.72
N ASN A 57 2.07 4.76 -6.58
CA ASN A 57 0.84 5.23 -5.95
C ASN A 57 0.91 6.72 -5.57
N PRO A 58 1.17 7.63 -6.53
CA PRO A 58 1.41 9.05 -6.25
C PRO A 58 0.20 9.75 -5.61
N TYR A 59 -1.03 9.28 -5.89
CA TYR A 59 -2.23 9.78 -5.21
C TYR A 59 -2.16 9.55 -3.70
N TRP A 60 -1.80 8.34 -3.26
CA TRP A 60 -1.73 8.01 -1.83
C TRP A 60 -0.57 8.75 -1.18
N ALA A 61 0.60 8.79 -1.82
CA ALA A 61 1.75 9.54 -1.33
C ALA A 61 1.41 11.02 -1.12
N ASN A 62 0.72 11.64 -2.09
CA ASN A 62 0.28 13.02 -1.95
C ASN A 62 -0.84 13.20 -0.91
N PHE A 63 -1.77 12.24 -0.79
CA PHE A 63 -2.87 12.30 0.18
C PHE A 63 -2.38 12.30 1.63
N PHE A 64 -1.30 11.57 1.93
CA PHE A 64 -0.71 11.50 3.27
C PHE A 64 0.38 12.56 3.49
N LYS A 65 0.83 13.27 2.45
CA LYS A 65 1.79 14.35 2.56
C LYS A 65 1.23 15.47 3.44
N GLY A 66 1.89 15.75 4.57
CA GLY A 66 1.54 16.87 5.46
C GLY A 66 0.36 16.62 6.41
N LYS A 67 -0.17 15.39 6.49
CA LYS A 67 -1.16 15.05 7.52
C LYS A 67 -0.43 14.54 8.77
N PRO A 68 -0.71 15.10 9.97
CA PRO A 68 -0.29 14.47 11.22
C PRO A 68 -0.89 13.07 11.26
N ILE A 69 -0.04 12.07 11.47
CA ILE A 69 -0.44 10.68 11.63
C ILE A 69 -1.29 10.61 12.92
N LEU A 70 -2.54 10.16 12.81
CA LEU A 70 -3.45 9.93 13.96
C LEU A 70 -2.94 8.76 14.81
#